data_AF-A0A2E9Y8L9-F1
#
_entry.id   AF-A0A2E9Y8L9-F1
#
_cell.length_a   1.000
_cell.length_b   1.000
_cell.length_c   1.000
_cell.angle_alpha   90.00
_cell.angle_beta   90.00
_cell.angle_gamma   90.00
#
_symmetry.space_group_name_H-M   'P 1'
#
loop_
_entity.id
_entity.type
_entity.pdbx_description
1 polymer ?
#
loop_
_entity_poly.entity_id
_entity_poly.type
_entity_poly.pdbx_seq_one_letter_code
_entity_poly.pdbx_strand_id
1 'polypeptide(L)'
;MDYYTSSHILMVLGKFGSAYLRAGVDQDLAGRARDAPAAFVAMGDLYFDSVEVFQEAFGPHAETIMADVPNYTDTQPNIQVSEIKS
;
A
#
# COMPACT_ATOMS: atom_id res chain seq x y z
N MET A 1 9.76 7.59 4.57
CA MET A 1 8.35 8.06 4.61
C MET A 1 8.05 9.11 3.56
N ASP A 2 8.81 10.19 3.47
CA ASP A 2 8.54 11.27 2.50
C ASP A 2 8.37 10.76 1.06
N TYR A 3 9.34 9.99 0.53
CA TYR A 3 9.22 9.42 -0.82
C TYR A 3 8.01 8.48 -0.98
N TYR A 4 7.73 7.68 0.06
CA TYR A 4 6.62 6.73 0.03
C TYR A 4 5.28 7.46 -0.14
N THR A 5 5.04 8.53 0.62
CA THR A 5 3.78 9.29 0.57
C THR A 5 3.71 10.27 -0.59
N SER A 6 4.82 10.94 -0.94
CA SER A 6 4.83 11.98 -1.97
C SER A 6 5.04 11.46 -3.40
N SER A 7 5.58 10.26 -3.56
CA SER A 7 5.97 9.73 -4.86
C SER A 7 5.39 8.35 -5.12
N HIS A 8 5.74 7.35 -4.30
CA HIS A 8 5.34 5.97 -4.52
C HIS A 8 3.81 5.81 -4.53
N ILE A 9 3.13 6.29 -3.47
CA ILE A 9 1.67 6.19 -3.37
C ILE A 9 0.97 6.97 -4.48
N LEU A 10 1.43 8.19 -4.82
CA LEU A 10 0.85 8.95 -5.93
C LEU A 10 1.02 8.24 -7.28
N MET A 11 2.18 7.61 -7.50
CA MET A 11 2.43 6.79 -8.69
C MET A 11 1.50 5.59 -8.76
N VAL A 12 1.32 4.87 -7.65
CA VAL A 12 0.41 3.71 -7.54
C VAL A 12 -1.03 4.12 -7.83
N LEU A 13 -1.54 5.16 -7.16
CA LEU A 13 -2.91 5.65 -7.36
C LEU A 13 -3.12 6.19 -8.77
N GLY A 14 -2.13 6.87 -9.34
CA GLY A 14 -2.17 7.34 -10.72
C GLY A 14 -2.29 6.20 -11.74
N LYS A 15 -1.72 5.03 -11.46
CA LYS A 15 -1.86 3.82 -12.30
C LYS A 15 -3.25 3.19 -12.19
N PHE A 16 -3.89 3.27 -11.03
CA PHE A 16 -5.26 2.74 -10.86
C PHE A 16 -6.34 3.67 -11.43
N GLY A 17 -6.07 4.98 -11.49
CA GLY A 17 -7.05 5.95 -11.99
C GLY A 17 -8.37 5.87 -11.21
N SER A 18 -9.49 5.70 -11.90
CA SER A 18 -10.81 5.60 -11.27
C SER A 18 -11.15 4.21 -10.71
N ALA A 19 -10.23 3.23 -10.78
CA ALA A 19 -10.52 1.86 -10.32
C ALA A 19 -10.55 1.73 -8.79
N TYR A 20 -9.82 2.57 -8.05
CA TYR A 20 -9.82 2.55 -6.60
C TYR A 20 -10.86 3.52 -6.02
N LEU A 21 -11.49 3.15 -4.91
CA LEU A 21 -12.53 3.92 -4.23
C LEU A 21 -11.95 4.90 -3.21
N ARG A 22 -10.92 4.44 -2.48
CA ARG A 22 -10.25 5.20 -1.41
C ARG A 22 -8.83 4.67 -1.25
N ALA A 23 -7.95 5.53 -0.74
CA ALA A 23 -6.62 5.14 -0.31
C ALA A 23 -6.29 5.76 1.05
N GLY A 24 -5.46 5.06 1.83
CA GLY A 24 -4.92 5.50 3.11
C GLY A 24 -3.44 5.17 3.21
N VAL A 25 -2.71 5.92 4.03
CA VAL A 25 -1.33 5.63 4.40
C VAL A 25 -1.18 5.83 5.88
N ASP A 26 -0.78 4.77 6.57
CA ASP A 26 -0.49 4.77 7.99
C ASP A 26 1.01 4.61 8.20
N GLN A 27 1.55 5.39 9.14
CA GLN A 27 2.89 5.18 9.69
C GLN A 27 2.73 4.58 11.08
N ASP A 28 3.17 3.33 11.25
CA ASP A 28 3.03 2.65 12.52
C ASP A 28 4.07 3.18 13.52
N LEU A 29 3.61 3.49 14.74
CA LEU A 29 4.46 4.14 15.74
C LEU A 29 4.96 3.20 16.83
N ALA A 30 4.15 2.22 17.25
CA ALA A 30 4.48 1.31 18.34
C ALA A 30 3.61 0.05 18.33
N GLY A 31 4.10 -0.99 19.01
CA GLY A 31 3.32 -2.17 19.37
C GLY A 31 2.47 -1.95 20.63
N ARG A 32 1.71 -2.98 21.02
CA ARG A 32 0.79 -2.91 22.16
C ARG A 32 1.48 -2.78 23.53
N ALA A 33 2.65 -3.39 23.71
CA ALA A 33 3.38 -3.33 24.98
C ALA A 33 4.18 -2.03 25.10
N ARG A 34 4.48 -1.64 26.33
CA ARG A 34 5.36 -0.49 26.61
C ARG A 34 6.69 -0.68 25.86
N ASP A 35 7.09 0.33 25.10
CA ASP A 35 8.32 0.37 24.31
C ASP A 35 8.46 -0.72 23.24
N ALA A 36 7.38 -1.45 22.92
CA ALA A 36 7.41 -2.41 21.83
C ALA A 36 7.49 -1.70 20.47
N PRO A 37 8.36 -2.14 19.55
CA PRO A 37 8.39 -1.59 18.21
C PRO A 37 7.08 -1.90 17.47
N ALA A 38 6.77 -1.08 16.47
CA ALA A 38 5.71 -1.38 15.53
C ALA A 38 6.00 -2.68 14.77
N ALA A 39 4.95 -3.43 14.42
CA ALA A 39 5.07 -4.66 13.65
C ALA A 39 5.44 -4.38 12.19
N PHE A 40 4.98 -3.25 11.65
CA PHE A 40 5.30 -2.75 10.33
C PHE A 40 5.83 -1.32 10.44
N VAL A 41 6.47 -0.82 9.39
CA VAL A 41 6.96 0.59 9.37
C VAL A 41 5.87 1.52 8.85
N ALA A 42 5.09 1.04 7.88
CA ALA A 42 3.95 1.75 7.30
C ALA A 42 2.98 0.74 6.66
N MET A 43 1.73 1.16 6.48
CA MET A 43 0.71 0.44 5.71
C MET A 43 0.11 1.35 4.65
N GLY A 44 -0.17 0.79 3.48
CA GLY A 44 -0.94 1.43 2.43
C GLY A 44 -2.25 0.68 2.24
N ASP A 45 -3.37 1.34 2.54
CA ASP A 45 -4.70 0.77 2.37
C ASP A 45 -5.30 1.21 1.05
N LEU A 46 -5.67 0.26 0.21
CA LEU A 46 -6.24 0.50 -1.11
C LEU A 46 -7.58 -0.20 -1.20
N TYR A 47 -8.63 0.58 -1.43
CA TYR A 47 -10.01 0.09 -1.43
C TYR A 47 -10.51 -0.03 -2.86
N PHE A 48 -11.04 -1.19 -3.21
CA PHE A 48 -11.61 -1.49 -4.53
C PHE A 48 -13.01 -2.08 -4.36
N ASP A 49 -13.83 -1.98 -5.41
CA ASP A 49 -15.20 -2.48 -5.39
C ASP A 49 -15.27 -4.03 -5.34
N SER A 50 -14.27 -4.70 -5.93
CA SER A 50 -14.11 -6.15 -5.85
C SER A 50 -12.64 -6.58 -6.01
N VAL A 51 -12.37 -7.86 -5.77
CA VAL A 51 -11.03 -8.45 -5.99
C VAL A 51 -10.67 -8.43 -7.47
N GLU A 52 -11.64 -8.64 -8.36
CA GLU A 52 -11.46 -8.60 -9.80
C GLU A 52 -11.01 -7.21 -10.26
N VAL A 53 -11.66 -6.14 -9.78
CA VAL A 53 -11.27 -4.76 -10.09
C VAL A 53 -9.84 -4.47 -9.60
N PHE A 54 -9.47 -4.95 -8.41
CA PHE A 54 -8.09 -4.85 -7.92
C PHE A 54 -7.10 -5.58 -8.86
N GLN A 55 -7.40 -6.81 -9.26
CA GLN A 55 -6.50 -7.60 -10.12
C GLN A 55 -6.31 -6.98 -11.50
N GLU A 56 -7.39 -6.46 -12.10
CA GLU A 56 -7.35 -5.76 -13.39
C GLU A 56 -6.56 -4.45 -13.31
N ALA A 57 -6.68 -3.71 -12.21
CA ALA A 57 -5.96 -2.45 -12.00
C ALA A 57 -4.49 -2.66 -11.61
N PHE A 58 -4.19 -3.66 -10.78
CA PHE A 58 -2.86 -3.91 -10.23
C PHE A 58 -1.99 -4.76 -11.15
N GLY A 59 -2.54 -5.86 -11.70
CA GLY A 59 -1.79 -6.87 -12.46
C GLY A 59 -0.92 -6.29 -13.59
N PRO A 60 -1.45 -5.43 -14.48
CA PRO A 60 -0.68 -4.80 -15.56
C PRO A 60 0.46 -3.88 -15.09
N HIS A 61 0.47 -3.53 -13.80
CA HIS A 61 1.34 -2.52 -13.22
C HIS A 61 2.23 -3.06 -12.08
N ALA A 62 2.03 -4.31 -11.68
CA ALA A 62 2.68 -4.94 -10.54
C ALA A 62 4.21 -4.84 -10.63
N GLU A 63 4.81 -5.15 -11.79
CA GLU A 63 6.26 -5.07 -11.97
C GLU A 63 6.80 -3.65 -11.76
N THR A 64 6.14 -2.63 -12.34
CA THR A 64 6.55 -1.23 -12.16
C THR A 64 6.42 -0.78 -10.70
N ILE A 65 5.33 -1.18 -10.04
CA ILE A 65 5.09 -0.82 -8.64
C ILE A 65 6.16 -1.47 -7.74
N MET A 66 6.43 -2.75 -7.94
CA MET A 66 7.43 -3.49 -7.16
C MET A 66 8.86 -3.02 -7.43
N ALA A 67 9.16 -2.58 -8.66
CA ALA A 67 10.47 -2.02 -9.02
C ALA A 67 10.75 -0.66 -8.35
N ASP A 68 9.72 0.05 -7.88
CA ASP A 68 9.86 1.33 -7.18
C ASP A 68 10.14 1.16 -5.67
N VAL A 69 9.90 -0.02 -5.10
CA VAL A 69 10.11 -0.31 -3.67
C VAL A 69 11.52 0.06 -3.16
N PRO A 70 12.61 -0.28 -3.88
CA PRO A 70 13.97 0.05 -3.43
C PRO A 70 14.25 1.55 -3.31
N ASN A 71 13.40 2.43 -3.88
CA ASN A 71 13.59 3.88 -3.80
C ASN A 71 13.27 4.46 -2.43
N TYR A 72 12.57 3.72 -1.54
CA TYR A 72 12.16 4.24 -0.24
C TYR A 72 12.32 3.27 0.93
N THR A 73 12.59 1.99 0.68
CA THR A 73 12.81 0.98 1.73
C THR A 73 13.68 -0.17 1.22
N ASP A 74 14.35 -0.85 2.15
CA ASP A 74 15.08 -2.10 1.92
C ASP A 74 14.26 -3.35 2.27
N THR A 75 13.07 -3.15 2.85
CA THR A 75 12.14 -4.23 3.21
C THR A 75 11.22 -4.60 2.06
N GLN A 76 10.84 -5.88 1.96
CA GLN A 76 9.80 -6.31 1.03
C GLN A 76 8.41 -6.08 1.64
N PRO A 77 7.46 -5.53 0.88
CA PRO A 77 6.09 -5.35 1.36
C PRO A 77 5.37 -6.70 1.46
N ASN A 78 4.48 -6.82 2.44
CA ASN A 78 3.50 -7.90 2.49
C ASN A 78 2.22 -7.43 1.81
N ILE A 79 1.74 -8.15 0.79
CA ILE A 79 0.48 -7.86 0.13
C ILE A 79 -0.61 -8.75 0.73
N GLN A 80 -1.63 -8.13 1.30
CA GLN A 80 -2.80 -8.81 1.83
C GLN A 80 -4.05 -8.28 1.14
N VAL A 81 -4.90 -9.18 0.65
CA VAL A 81 -6.23 -8.86 0.12
C VAL A 81 -7.26 -9.27 1.15
N SER A 82 -8.18 -8.37 1.49
CA SER A 82 -9.18 -8.58 2.54
C SER A 82 -10.55 -8.10 2.09
N GLU A 83 -11.58 -8.81 2.52
CA GLU A 83 -12.97 -8.35 2.37
C GLU A 83 -13.35 -7.48 3.57
N ILE A 84 -13.92 -6.31 3.31
CA ILE A 84 -14.34 -5.38 4.36
C ILE A 84 -15.72 -5.81 4.85
N LYS A 85 -15.86 -5.96 6.18
CA LYS A 85 -17.11 -6.42 6.80
C LYS A 85 -17.92 -5.33 7.50
N SER A 86 -17.34 -4.15 7.73
CA SER A 86 -17.97 -3.01 8.43
C SER A 86 -17.39 -1.69 7.97
#